data_AF-A0A0B6ZUS1-F1
#
_entry.id   AF-A0A0B6ZUS1-F1
#
_cell.length_a   1.000
_cell.length_b   1.000
_cell.length_c   1.000
_cell.angle_alpha   90.00
_cell.angle_beta   90.00
_cell.angle_gamma   90.00
#
_symmetry.space_group_name_H-M   'P 1'
#
loop_
_entity.id
_entity.type
_entity.pdbx_description
1 polymer ?
#
loop_
_entity_poly.entity_id
_entity_poly.type
_entity_poly.pdbx_seq_one_letter_code
_entity_poly.pdbx_strand_id
1 'polypeptide(L)'
;MSANEGGGNSESEMLTFELYIKASAIDKETKGSCPICQQFFMMTCLLGENQDNIDFRVFTVQADCPPKNFASGWSKKYPVIMVNSGKSKLGETLDGSVYDTFEELELFFESINRECPELKRKNAPNIAAMKVVENLYKHFNHFISGQSEKGLVGELKKLNEYLESQDTKFLVDNVLSFSDCHLLPRLQHIRVAGKAYRGFEIPTEFVYIWRYLKNAYLQEAFKSTMPSDQDIVFHYEKKAVGPPRKGSRSAKPTLEKFTYTTDVPEGIVNGIDNTDSQQVEEVQEQEPATELHSEPVFVAEPYTEPELLPEPYSEYFAADSIPGNLNDDDDEVDLPAPIDAPDEDEENVTDNKGE
;
A
#
# COMPACT_ATOMS: atom_id res chain seq x y z
N MET A 1 -31.21 51.01 -16.53
CA MET A 1 -29.91 51.08 -15.82
C MET A 1 -30.23 50.87 -14.36
N SER A 2 -29.83 49.79 -13.68
CA SER A 2 -28.68 48.94 -13.93
C SER A 2 -28.98 47.51 -13.44
N ALA A 3 -28.64 46.54 -14.29
CA ALA A 3 -28.36 45.18 -13.86
C ALA A 3 -27.05 45.20 -13.07
N ASN A 4 -26.98 44.40 -12.01
CA ASN A 4 -25.72 43.97 -11.44
C ASN A 4 -25.82 42.45 -11.25
N GLU A 5 -25.61 41.73 -12.33
CA GLU A 5 -25.37 40.29 -12.32
C GLU A 5 -23.96 40.08 -11.76
N GLY A 6 -23.88 39.78 -10.46
CA GLY A 6 -22.68 39.25 -9.84
C GLY A 6 -22.50 37.78 -10.21
N GLY A 7 -22.12 37.51 -11.46
CA GLY A 7 -21.61 36.22 -11.88
C GLY A 7 -20.21 36.02 -11.29
N GLY A 8 -20.15 35.65 -10.01
CA GLY A 8 -18.92 35.19 -9.38
C GLY A 8 -18.57 33.82 -9.96
N ASN A 9 -17.68 33.81 -10.94
CA ASN A 9 -17.02 32.59 -11.40
C ASN A 9 -16.19 32.08 -10.21
N SER A 10 -16.74 31.13 -9.44
CA SER A 10 -15.96 30.44 -8.42
C SER A 10 -14.99 29.53 -9.17
N GLU A 11 -13.80 30.02 -9.51
CA GLU A 11 -12.67 29.14 -9.75
C GLU A 11 -12.56 28.26 -8.51
N SER A 12 -12.94 26.99 -8.65
CA SER A 12 -12.78 26.02 -7.57
C SER A 12 -11.28 25.93 -7.32
N GLU A 13 -10.83 26.49 -6.21
CA GLU A 13 -9.44 26.47 -5.78
C GLU A 13 -8.92 25.03 -5.84
N MET A 14 -7.83 24.84 -6.61
CA MET A 14 -7.21 23.53 -6.81
C MET A 14 -6.62 23.05 -5.49
N LEU A 15 -6.98 21.84 -5.08
CA LEU A 15 -6.36 21.15 -3.96
C LEU A 15 -5.13 20.43 -4.47
N THR A 16 -3.95 20.83 -3.99
CA THR A 16 -2.67 20.21 -4.33
C THR A 16 -2.08 19.52 -3.11
N PHE A 17 -1.75 18.24 -3.21
CA PHE A 17 -1.10 17.49 -2.13
C PHE A 17 -0.12 16.42 -2.63
N GLU A 18 0.68 15.92 -1.70
CA GLU A 18 1.70 14.91 -1.96
C GLU A 18 1.41 13.67 -1.10
N LEU A 19 1.36 12.51 -1.75
CA LEU A 19 1.23 11.21 -1.09
C LEU A 19 2.60 10.53 -1.01
N TYR A 20 3.07 10.27 0.19
CA TYR A 20 4.31 9.56 0.45
C TYR A 20 4.01 8.10 0.82
N ILE A 21 4.53 7.19 0.02
CA ILE A 21 4.38 5.74 0.19
C ILE A 21 5.74 5.08 0.46
N LYS A 22 5.74 3.88 1.02
CA LYS A 22 6.98 3.10 1.17
C LYS A 22 7.55 2.75 -0.19
N ALA A 23 8.86 2.97 -0.36
CA ALA A 23 9.61 2.45 -1.48
C ALA A 23 9.77 0.92 -1.41
N SER A 24 10.04 0.31 -2.55
CA SER A 24 10.48 -1.08 -2.67
C SER A 24 11.62 -1.34 -1.71
N ALA A 25 11.57 -2.48 -1.04
CA ALA A 25 12.67 -2.88 -0.17
C ALA A 25 13.84 -3.47 -0.97
N ILE A 26 13.61 -3.77 -2.25
CA ILE A 26 14.56 -4.37 -3.17
C ILE A 26 15.34 -3.29 -3.92
N ASP A 27 14.68 -2.44 -4.69
CA ASP A 27 15.34 -1.44 -5.55
C ASP A 27 15.44 -0.06 -4.90
N LYS A 28 14.73 0.16 -3.78
CA LYS A 28 14.75 1.41 -3.00
C LYS A 28 14.18 2.64 -3.71
N GLU A 29 13.56 2.47 -4.87
CA GLU A 29 13.05 3.55 -5.72
C GLU A 29 11.57 3.35 -6.09
N THR A 30 11.16 2.15 -6.47
CA THR A 30 9.79 1.89 -6.94
C THR A 30 8.80 1.71 -5.78
N LYS A 31 7.53 1.44 -6.09
CA LYS A 31 6.44 1.29 -5.10
C LYS A 31 6.68 0.02 -4.26
N GLY A 32 6.68 0.15 -2.93
CA GLY A 32 6.84 -0.98 -2.02
C GLY A 32 5.54 -1.72 -1.69
N SER A 33 5.67 -2.94 -1.17
CA SER A 33 4.54 -3.84 -0.84
C SER A 33 3.86 -3.53 0.48
N CYS A 34 3.45 -2.29 0.71
CA CYS A 34 2.67 -1.91 1.89
C CYS A 34 1.18 -1.84 1.52
N PRO A 35 0.33 -2.79 1.96
CA PRO A 35 -1.08 -2.83 1.55
C PRO A 35 -1.87 -1.55 1.88
N ILE A 36 -1.55 -0.90 3.00
CA ILE A 36 -2.18 0.36 3.40
C ILE A 36 -1.69 1.54 2.54
N CYS A 37 -0.43 1.54 2.09
CA CYS A 37 0.05 2.53 1.12
C CYS A 37 -0.69 2.37 -0.21
N GLN A 38 -0.82 1.13 -0.70
CA GLN A 38 -1.56 0.86 -1.94
C GLN A 38 -3.03 1.25 -1.80
N GLN A 39 -3.68 0.95 -0.67
CA GLN A 39 -5.07 1.34 -0.40
C GLN A 39 -5.29 2.84 -0.60
N PHE A 40 -4.49 3.69 0.04
CA PHE A 40 -4.65 5.14 -0.10
C PHE A 40 -4.16 5.67 -1.43
N PHE A 41 -3.17 5.02 -2.07
CA PHE A 41 -2.78 5.37 -3.44
C PHE A 41 -3.93 5.11 -4.43
N MET A 42 -4.60 3.97 -4.33
CA MET A 42 -5.80 3.69 -5.12
C MET A 42 -6.89 4.75 -4.90
N MET A 43 -7.15 5.11 -3.64
CA MET A 43 -8.12 6.18 -3.33
C MET A 43 -7.72 7.53 -3.92
N THR A 44 -6.42 7.88 -3.90
CA THR A 44 -5.90 9.10 -4.52
C THR A 44 -6.12 9.09 -6.03
N CYS A 45 -5.79 7.99 -6.73
CA CYS A 45 -6.05 7.84 -8.16
C CYS A 45 -7.53 8.01 -8.48
N LEU A 46 -8.41 7.29 -7.77
CA LEU A 46 -9.85 7.36 -8.01
C LEU A 46 -10.43 8.75 -7.74
N LEU A 47 -9.95 9.45 -6.71
CA LEU A 47 -10.37 10.83 -6.48
C LEU A 47 -9.91 11.79 -7.58
N GLY A 48 -8.65 11.70 -8.01
CA GLY A 48 -8.11 12.56 -9.08
C GLY A 48 -8.73 12.27 -10.45
N GLU A 49 -9.16 11.03 -10.71
CA GLU A 49 -9.88 10.66 -11.93
C GLU A 49 -11.31 11.22 -11.98
N ASN A 50 -11.92 11.47 -10.82
CA ASN A 50 -13.34 11.84 -10.70
C ASN A 50 -13.55 13.28 -10.20
N GLN A 51 -12.49 14.06 -9.94
CA GLN A 51 -12.58 15.44 -9.43
C GLN A 51 -11.50 16.33 -10.06
N ASP A 52 -11.92 17.24 -10.94
CA ASP A 52 -11.01 18.11 -11.70
C ASP A 52 -10.20 19.09 -10.85
N ASN A 53 -10.61 19.33 -9.60
CA ASN A 53 -9.96 20.26 -8.69
C ASN A 53 -8.94 19.60 -7.75
N ILE A 54 -8.52 18.36 -8.03
CA ILE A 54 -7.50 17.64 -7.27
C ILE A 54 -6.25 17.46 -8.13
N ASP A 55 -5.13 18.03 -7.68
CA ASP A 55 -3.79 17.76 -8.20
C ASP A 55 -2.97 17.03 -7.13
N PHE A 56 -2.27 15.97 -7.49
CA PHE A 56 -1.46 15.24 -6.54
C PHE A 56 -0.19 14.67 -7.15
N ARG A 57 0.81 14.47 -6.29
CA ARG A 57 2.04 13.75 -6.63
C ARG A 57 2.26 12.61 -5.66
N VAL A 58 2.86 11.53 -6.15
CA VAL A 58 3.20 10.37 -5.31
C VAL A 58 4.70 10.21 -5.24
N PHE A 59 5.23 10.15 -4.02
CA PHE A 59 6.64 9.95 -3.74
C PHE A 59 6.84 8.63 -3.01
N THR A 60 7.85 7.89 -3.43
CA THR A 60 8.31 6.69 -2.75
C THR A 60 9.40 7.07 -1.74
N VAL A 61 9.35 6.46 -0.56
CA VAL A 61 10.27 6.76 0.53
C VAL A 61 10.87 5.50 1.13
N GLN A 62 12.19 5.47 1.22
CA GLN A 62 12.92 4.46 1.97
C GLN A 62 12.62 4.66 3.47
N ALA A 63 11.93 3.69 4.08
CA ALA A 63 11.47 3.84 5.46
C ALA A 63 12.63 3.95 6.49
N ASP A 64 13.81 3.45 6.14
CA ASP A 64 15.08 3.56 6.86
C ASP A 64 15.84 4.87 6.60
N CYS A 65 15.48 5.61 5.55
CA CYS A 65 16.07 6.90 5.19
C CYS A 65 14.99 7.92 4.78
N PRO A 66 14.15 8.38 5.74
CA PRO A 66 13.13 9.38 5.45
C PRO A 66 13.76 10.72 5.02
N PRO A 67 13.13 11.47 4.10
CA PRO A 67 13.58 12.79 3.70
C PRO A 67 13.68 13.76 4.88
N LYS A 68 14.67 14.66 4.83
CA LYS A 68 14.99 15.60 5.93
C LYS A 68 13.87 16.63 6.19
N ASN A 69 12.99 16.85 5.21
CA ASN A 69 11.85 17.76 5.30
C ASN A 69 10.63 17.17 6.02
N PHE A 70 10.67 15.90 6.46
CA PHE A 70 9.63 15.38 7.35
C PHE A 70 9.67 16.15 8.68
N ALA A 71 8.52 16.69 9.08
CA ALA A 71 8.41 17.52 10.27
C ALA A 71 8.83 16.80 11.56
N SER A 72 9.32 17.57 12.54
CA SER A 72 9.53 17.07 13.90
C SER A 72 8.21 16.56 14.49
N GLY A 73 8.14 15.29 14.86
CA GLY A 73 6.92 14.66 15.39
C GLY A 73 6.28 13.60 14.50
N TRP A 74 6.84 13.35 13.31
CA TRP A 74 6.40 12.29 12.39
C TRP A 74 6.34 10.90 13.05
N SER A 75 5.24 10.18 12.84
CA SER A 75 4.95 8.89 13.48
C SER A 75 5.79 7.72 12.95
N LYS A 76 6.64 7.94 11.95
CA LYS A 76 7.41 6.91 11.23
C LYS A 76 6.54 5.88 10.49
N LYS A 77 5.27 6.21 10.30
CA LYS A 77 4.29 5.38 9.59
C LYS A 77 4.06 5.93 8.18
N TYR A 78 3.60 5.03 7.32
CA TYR A 78 3.24 5.33 5.94
C TYR A 78 1.88 4.68 5.66
N PRO A 79 1.08 5.24 4.75
CA PRO A 79 1.39 6.42 3.95
C PRO A 79 1.30 7.74 4.74
N VAL A 80 1.82 8.82 4.16
CA VAL A 80 1.71 10.19 4.68
C VAL A 80 1.18 11.09 3.59
N ILE A 81 0.29 12.02 3.94
CA ILE A 81 -0.16 13.08 3.05
C ILE A 81 0.35 14.41 3.56
N MET A 82 0.93 15.21 2.67
CA MET A 82 1.28 16.60 2.91
C MET A 82 0.50 17.48 1.94
N VAL A 83 -0.29 18.41 2.46
CA VAL A 83 -1.10 19.31 1.65
C VAL A 83 -0.29 20.56 1.32
N ASN A 84 -0.11 20.83 0.02
CA ASN A 84 0.61 22.01 -0.45
C ASN A 84 -0.30 23.24 -0.37
N SER A 85 -1.52 23.13 -0.89
CA SER A 85 -2.53 24.19 -0.85
C SER A 85 -3.93 23.65 -1.13
N GLY A 86 -4.95 24.28 -0.55
CA GLY A 86 -6.34 24.08 -0.93
C GLY A 86 -7.30 24.01 0.26
N LYS A 87 -8.57 23.78 -0.06
CA LYS A 87 -9.66 23.76 0.93
C LYS A 87 -10.41 22.43 0.94
N SER A 88 -10.90 22.04 2.12
CA SER A 88 -11.86 20.96 2.27
C SER A 88 -13.18 21.29 1.56
N LYS A 89 -14.06 20.30 1.39
CA LYS A 89 -15.42 20.50 0.86
C LYS A 89 -16.28 21.45 1.72
N LEU A 90 -15.89 21.68 2.98
CA LEU A 90 -16.55 22.62 3.89
C LEU A 90 -15.88 24.01 3.89
N GLY A 91 -14.83 24.21 3.09
CA GLY A 91 -14.11 25.48 2.98
C GLY A 91 -12.99 25.69 4.00
N GLU A 92 -12.61 24.65 4.76
CA GLU A 92 -11.50 24.72 5.72
C GLU A 92 -10.15 24.72 4.97
N THR A 93 -9.27 25.67 5.28
CA THR A 93 -7.91 25.72 4.71
C THR A 93 -7.08 24.55 5.21
N LEU A 94 -6.45 23.83 4.28
CA LEU A 94 -5.62 22.65 4.57
C LEU A 94 -4.12 22.88 4.35
N ASP A 95 -3.72 24.06 3.89
CA ASP A 95 -2.33 24.41 3.56
C ASP A 95 -1.32 24.00 4.64
N GLY A 96 -0.30 23.25 4.25
CA GLY A 96 0.76 22.78 5.15
C GLY A 96 0.34 21.68 6.12
N SER A 97 -0.89 21.16 6.04
CA SER A 97 -1.36 20.07 6.91
C SER A 97 -0.68 18.76 6.55
N VAL A 98 -0.39 17.95 7.58
CA VAL A 98 0.23 16.63 7.45
C VAL A 98 -0.68 15.60 8.11
N TYR A 99 -0.93 14.49 7.41
CA TYR A 99 -1.75 13.37 7.89
C TYR A 99 -0.91 12.09 7.85
N ASP A 100 -0.61 11.49 9.00
CA ASP A 100 0.34 10.36 9.10
C ASP A 100 -0.18 9.15 9.90
N THR A 101 -1.39 9.25 10.44
CA THR A 101 -2.13 8.13 11.03
C THR A 101 -3.26 7.66 10.12
N PHE A 102 -3.73 6.43 10.35
CA PHE A 102 -4.80 5.86 9.53
C PHE A 102 -6.11 6.66 9.64
N GLU A 103 -6.44 7.07 10.86
CA GLU A 103 -7.64 7.85 11.16
C GLU A 103 -7.57 9.25 10.52
N GLU A 104 -6.41 9.90 10.57
CA GLU A 104 -6.17 11.20 9.93
C GLU A 104 -6.25 11.13 8.41
N LEU A 105 -5.65 10.10 7.80
CA LEU A 105 -5.77 9.88 6.36
C LEU A 105 -7.23 9.73 5.95
N GLU A 106 -8.01 8.92 6.67
CA GLU A 106 -9.44 8.79 6.40
C GLU A 106 -10.21 10.10 6.54
N LEU A 107 -9.90 10.89 7.56
CA LEU A 107 -10.50 12.22 7.75
C LEU A 107 -10.14 13.15 6.59
N PHE A 108 -8.90 13.12 6.11
CA PHE A 108 -8.48 13.88 4.93
C PHE A 108 -9.26 13.46 3.68
N PHE A 109 -9.30 12.18 3.33
CA PHE A 109 -10.04 11.70 2.16
C PHE A 109 -11.53 12.01 2.26
N GLU A 110 -12.13 11.91 3.45
CA GLU A 110 -13.52 12.30 3.66
C GLU A 110 -13.72 13.83 3.50
N SER A 111 -12.78 14.66 3.97
CA SER A 111 -12.91 16.11 3.92
C SER A 111 -12.81 16.67 2.49
N ILE A 112 -12.10 15.98 1.59
CA ILE A 112 -11.90 16.44 0.20
C ILE A 112 -12.86 15.78 -0.79
N ASN A 113 -13.46 14.64 -0.45
CA ASN A 113 -14.33 13.90 -1.35
C ASN A 113 -15.70 14.57 -1.56
N ARG A 114 -15.88 15.17 -2.74
CA ARG A 114 -17.12 15.83 -3.19
C ARG A 114 -18.02 14.91 -4.02
N GLU A 115 -17.44 14.17 -4.95
CA GLU A 115 -18.17 13.56 -6.07
C GLU A 115 -18.19 12.02 -6.03
N CYS A 116 -17.50 11.39 -5.07
CA CYS A 116 -17.30 9.93 -5.05
C CYS A 116 -17.88 9.30 -3.77
N PRO A 117 -19.21 9.18 -3.61
CA PRO A 117 -19.82 8.63 -2.40
C PRO A 117 -19.38 7.20 -2.06
N GLU A 118 -18.95 6.41 -3.05
CA GLU A 118 -18.44 5.04 -2.94
C GLU A 118 -17.09 4.98 -2.20
N LEU A 119 -16.30 6.06 -2.25
CA LEU A 119 -15.02 6.16 -1.54
C LEU A 119 -15.17 6.59 -0.08
N LYS A 120 -16.39 6.87 0.39
CA LYS A 120 -16.65 7.22 1.80
C LYS A 120 -16.71 5.97 2.66
N ARG A 121 -15.72 5.77 3.53
CA ARG A 121 -15.68 4.62 4.46
C ARG A 121 -16.96 4.46 5.29
N LYS A 122 -17.54 5.58 5.74
CA LYS A 122 -18.69 5.60 6.67
C LYS A 122 -20.04 5.42 5.97
N ASN A 123 -20.08 5.22 4.65
CA ASN A 123 -21.33 4.86 3.99
C ASN A 123 -21.79 3.45 4.43
N ALA A 124 -23.10 3.22 4.49
CA ALA A 124 -23.64 1.96 5.00
C ALA A 124 -23.19 0.71 4.20
N PRO A 125 -23.10 0.76 2.85
CA PRO A 125 -22.61 -0.37 2.07
C PRO A 125 -21.15 -0.73 2.36
N ASN A 126 -20.22 0.25 2.44
CA ASN A 126 -18.83 -0.01 2.81
C ASN A 126 -18.73 -0.55 4.24
N ILE A 127 -19.54 -0.06 5.19
CA ILE A 127 -19.56 -0.63 6.55
C ILE A 127 -19.95 -2.12 6.52
N ALA A 128 -20.91 -2.50 5.68
CA ALA A 128 -21.31 -3.90 5.51
C ALA A 128 -20.18 -4.74 4.86
N ALA A 129 -19.63 -4.27 3.74
CA ALA A 129 -18.53 -4.94 3.04
C ALA A 129 -17.28 -5.07 3.93
N MET A 130 -16.91 -4.03 4.68
CA MET A 130 -15.77 -4.03 5.60
C MET A 130 -15.88 -5.13 6.66
N LYS A 131 -17.07 -5.38 7.22
CA LYS A 131 -17.29 -6.47 8.19
C LYS A 131 -17.02 -7.86 7.60
N VAL A 132 -17.22 -8.03 6.30
CA VAL A 132 -16.93 -9.28 5.60
C VAL A 132 -15.43 -9.47 5.42
N VAL A 133 -14.69 -8.40 5.11
CA VAL A 133 -13.28 -8.50 4.67
C VAL A 133 -12.25 -8.25 5.76
N GLU A 134 -12.61 -7.62 6.88
CA GLU A 134 -11.67 -7.16 7.92
C GLU A 134 -10.78 -8.28 8.50
N ASN A 135 -11.28 -9.51 8.56
CA ASN A 135 -10.57 -10.65 9.14
C ASN A 135 -9.73 -11.43 8.12
N LEU A 136 -9.89 -11.19 6.82
CA LEU A 136 -9.23 -11.97 5.78
C LEU A 136 -7.71 -11.88 5.89
N TYR A 137 -7.17 -10.67 6.01
CA TYR A 137 -5.73 -10.46 6.07
C TYR A 137 -5.11 -10.96 7.38
N LYS A 138 -5.85 -10.89 8.50
CA LYS A 138 -5.42 -11.49 9.78
C LYS A 138 -5.23 -13.00 9.63
N HIS A 139 -6.21 -13.69 9.04
CA HIS A 139 -6.11 -15.14 8.81
C HIS A 139 -5.04 -15.50 7.79
N PHE A 140 -4.80 -14.66 6.78
CA PHE A 140 -3.67 -14.83 5.88
C PHE A 140 -2.32 -14.75 6.60
N ASN A 141 -2.13 -13.77 7.50
CA ASN A 141 -0.89 -13.65 8.27
C ASN A 141 -0.69 -14.88 9.18
N HIS A 142 -1.75 -15.36 9.85
CA HIS A 142 -1.70 -16.60 10.63
C HIS A 142 -1.30 -17.80 9.76
N PHE A 143 -1.91 -17.93 8.58
CA PHE A 143 -1.61 -18.97 7.61
C PHE A 143 -0.12 -18.92 7.21
N ILE A 144 0.37 -17.77 6.75
CA ILE A 144 1.77 -17.58 6.34
C ILE A 144 2.75 -17.92 7.46
N SER A 145 2.43 -17.55 8.71
CA SER A 145 3.24 -17.83 9.89
C SER A 145 3.11 -19.26 10.44
N GLY A 146 2.45 -20.18 9.73
CA GLY A 146 2.51 -21.61 10.05
C GLY A 146 1.17 -22.29 10.30
N GLN A 147 0.10 -21.52 10.52
CA GLN A 147 -1.20 -22.10 10.83
C GLN A 147 -1.84 -22.75 9.59
N SER A 148 -2.84 -23.59 9.84
CA SER A 148 -3.63 -24.23 8.79
C SER A 148 -4.35 -23.21 7.91
N GLU A 149 -4.53 -23.52 6.62
CA GLU A 149 -5.28 -22.68 5.67
C GLU A 149 -6.78 -22.61 5.95
N LYS A 150 -7.33 -23.48 6.83
CA LYS A 150 -8.77 -23.54 7.13
C LYS A 150 -9.38 -22.18 7.48
N GLY A 151 -8.68 -21.38 8.30
CA GLY A 151 -9.14 -20.04 8.67
C GLY A 151 -9.17 -19.08 7.47
N LEU A 152 -8.13 -19.09 6.65
CA LEU A 152 -8.05 -18.27 5.43
C LEU A 152 -9.13 -18.66 4.42
N VAL A 153 -9.30 -19.96 4.17
CA VAL A 153 -10.34 -20.50 3.28
C VAL A 153 -11.73 -20.16 3.79
N GLY A 154 -11.94 -20.19 5.11
CA GLY A 154 -13.20 -19.77 5.74
C GLY A 154 -13.53 -18.30 5.47
N GLU A 155 -12.57 -17.39 5.57
CA GLU A 155 -12.77 -15.98 5.25
C GLU A 155 -12.95 -15.74 3.73
N LEU A 156 -12.21 -16.46 2.88
CA LEU A 156 -12.42 -16.41 1.43
C LEU A 156 -13.81 -16.91 1.03
N LYS A 157 -14.31 -17.96 1.69
CA LYS A 157 -15.68 -18.45 1.46
C LYS A 157 -16.73 -17.38 1.78
N LYS A 158 -16.61 -16.69 2.93
CA LYS A 158 -17.50 -15.57 3.29
C LYS A 158 -17.47 -14.45 2.26
N LEU A 159 -16.27 -14.09 1.79
CA LEU A 159 -16.11 -13.09 0.72
C LEU A 159 -16.79 -13.54 -0.58
N ASN A 160 -16.61 -14.79 -0.98
CA ASN A 160 -17.23 -15.32 -2.19
C ASN A 160 -18.77 -15.30 -2.10
N GLU A 161 -19.33 -15.74 -0.98
CA GLU A 161 -20.78 -15.69 -0.72
C GLU A 161 -21.31 -14.26 -0.70
N TYR A 162 -20.53 -13.31 -0.17
CA TYR A 162 -20.89 -11.89 -0.22
C TYR A 162 -20.91 -11.36 -1.65
N LEU A 163 -19.86 -11.60 -2.44
CA LEU A 163 -19.79 -11.18 -3.85
C LEU A 163 -20.87 -11.84 -4.73
N GLU A 164 -21.27 -13.08 -4.41
CA GLU A 164 -22.41 -13.76 -5.03
C GLU A 164 -23.73 -13.03 -4.75
N SER A 165 -23.91 -12.56 -3.51
CA SER A 165 -25.12 -11.85 -3.12
C SER A 165 -25.22 -10.42 -3.68
N GLN A 166 -24.15 -9.90 -4.28
CA GLN A 166 -24.13 -8.57 -4.89
C GLN A 166 -24.42 -8.66 -6.40
N ASP A 167 -25.29 -7.78 -6.90
CA ASP A 167 -25.56 -7.60 -8.33
C ASP A 167 -24.63 -6.53 -8.95
N THR A 168 -23.35 -6.56 -8.57
CA THR A 168 -22.37 -5.52 -8.91
C THR A 168 -21.00 -6.11 -9.27
N LYS A 169 -20.20 -5.36 -10.03
CA LYS A 169 -18.84 -5.76 -10.44
C LYS A 169 -17.88 -5.84 -9.25
N PHE A 170 -18.04 -4.97 -8.25
CA PHE A 170 -17.18 -4.87 -7.07
C PHE A 170 -17.97 -5.03 -5.76
N LEU A 171 -17.34 -4.78 -4.60
CA LEU A 171 -17.93 -5.10 -3.29
C LEU A 171 -19.24 -4.34 -2.99
N VAL A 172 -19.37 -3.14 -3.54
CA VAL A 172 -20.48 -2.23 -3.22
C VAL A 172 -21.21 -1.72 -4.46
N ASP A 173 -20.49 -1.50 -5.56
CA ASP A 173 -21.04 -0.94 -6.80
C ASP A 173 -20.30 -1.49 -8.03
N ASN A 174 -20.64 -1.00 -9.22
CA ASN A 174 -19.97 -1.27 -10.49
C ASN A 174 -18.69 -0.43 -10.70
N VAL A 175 -18.37 0.45 -9.74
CA VAL A 175 -17.13 1.22 -9.65
C VAL A 175 -16.38 0.86 -8.36
N LEU A 176 -15.07 1.10 -8.32
CA LEU A 176 -14.25 0.80 -7.14
C LEU A 176 -14.63 1.68 -5.94
N SER A 177 -14.87 1.05 -4.80
CA SER A 177 -15.21 1.70 -3.53
C SER A 177 -14.03 1.75 -2.55
N PHE A 178 -14.26 2.38 -1.39
CA PHE A 178 -13.33 2.32 -0.26
C PHE A 178 -12.98 0.88 0.14
N SER A 179 -14.01 0.01 0.22
CA SER A 179 -13.82 -1.39 0.60
C SER A 179 -13.00 -2.16 -0.43
N ASP A 180 -13.10 -1.82 -1.71
CA ASP A 180 -12.27 -2.42 -2.76
C ASP A 180 -10.82 -2.00 -2.64
N CYS A 181 -10.56 -0.71 -2.41
CA CYS A 181 -9.21 -0.19 -2.14
C CYS A 181 -8.58 -0.84 -0.91
N HIS A 182 -9.38 -1.24 0.08
CA HIS A 182 -8.92 -2.03 1.22
C HIS A 182 -8.61 -3.49 0.84
N LEU A 183 -9.54 -4.16 0.17
CA LEU A 183 -9.48 -5.61 -0.08
C LEU A 183 -8.43 -5.98 -1.14
N LEU A 184 -8.39 -5.26 -2.26
CA LEU A 184 -7.61 -5.65 -3.45
C LEU A 184 -6.10 -5.79 -3.18
N PRO A 185 -5.43 -4.85 -2.49
CA PRO A 185 -4.03 -5.04 -2.09
C PRO A 185 -3.81 -6.33 -1.28
N ARG A 186 -4.75 -6.66 -0.38
CA ARG A 186 -4.65 -7.83 0.51
C ARG A 186 -4.89 -9.13 -0.25
N LEU A 187 -5.83 -9.17 -1.18
CA LEU A 187 -6.04 -10.32 -2.07
C LEU A 187 -4.82 -10.57 -2.95
N GLN A 188 -4.21 -9.52 -3.50
CA GLN A 188 -2.99 -9.67 -4.31
C GLN A 188 -1.85 -10.27 -3.50
N HIS A 189 -1.67 -9.81 -2.26
CA HIS A 189 -0.71 -10.40 -1.32
C HIS A 189 -1.02 -11.87 -1.01
N ILE A 190 -2.30 -12.22 -0.81
CA ILE A 190 -2.72 -13.61 -0.60
C ILE A 190 -2.35 -14.49 -1.79
N ARG A 191 -2.59 -14.04 -3.02
CA ARG A 191 -2.23 -14.79 -4.23
C ARG A 191 -0.73 -15.00 -4.35
N VAL A 192 0.04 -13.92 -4.31
CA VAL A 192 1.48 -13.96 -4.60
C VAL A 192 2.25 -14.65 -3.48
N ALA A 193 2.12 -14.17 -2.23
CA ALA A 193 2.88 -14.73 -1.12
C ALA A 193 2.30 -16.08 -0.65
N GLY A 194 0.98 -16.29 -0.74
CA GLY A 194 0.38 -17.61 -0.47
C GLY A 194 0.94 -18.69 -1.39
N LYS A 195 1.01 -18.41 -2.70
CA LYS A 195 1.63 -19.33 -3.67
C LYS A 195 3.12 -19.50 -3.42
N ALA A 196 3.86 -18.40 -3.27
CA ALA A 196 5.31 -18.44 -3.11
C ALA A 196 5.75 -19.23 -1.87
N TYR A 197 5.17 -18.99 -0.69
CA TYR A 197 5.64 -19.61 0.55
C TYR A 197 4.96 -20.94 0.86
N ARG A 198 3.69 -21.09 0.47
CA ARG A 198 2.86 -22.20 0.94
C ARG A 198 2.22 -23.00 -0.20
N GLY A 199 2.44 -22.61 -1.46
CA GLY A 199 1.78 -23.21 -2.62
C GLY A 199 0.26 -23.13 -2.56
N PHE A 200 -0.26 -22.11 -1.87
CA PHE A 200 -1.68 -21.85 -1.76
C PHE A 200 -2.17 -21.12 -3.00
N GLU A 201 -3.30 -21.59 -3.54
CA GLU A 201 -4.05 -20.89 -4.58
C GLU A 201 -5.48 -20.68 -4.08
N ILE A 202 -6.10 -19.57 -4.48
CA ILE A 202 -7.51 -19.34 -4.16
C ILE A 202 -8.32 -20.47 -4.83
N PRO A 203 -9.15 -21.21 -4.10
CA PRO A 203 -9.91 -22.33 -4.67
C PRO A 203 -10.75 -21.89 -5.89
N THR A 204 -10.76 -22.72 -6.93
CA THR A 204 -11.40 -22.39 -8.21
C THR A 204 -12.92 -22.40 -8.12
N GLU A 205 -13.48 -23.06 -7.11
CA GLU A 205 -14.90 -22.99 -6.77
C GLU A 205 -15.36 -21.60 -6.25
N PHE A 206 -14.43 -20.72 -5.84
CA PHE A 206 -14.75 -19.35 -5.45
C PHE A 206 -14.85 -18.44 -6.68
N VAL A 207 -15.80 -18.77 -7.56
CA VAL A 207 -15.98 -18.17 -8.88
C VAL A 207 -16.20 -16.64 -8.82
N TYR A 208 -16.86 -16.14 -7.77
CA TYR A 208 -17.14 -14.71 -7.63
C TYR A 208 -15.91 -13.91 -7.20
N ILE A 209 -14.99 -14.51 -6.44
CA ILE A 209 -13.68 -13.92 -6.17
C ILE A 209 -12.86 -13.83 -7.46
N TRP A 210 -12.89 -14.87 -8.29
CA TRP A 210 -12.19 -14.85 -9.58
C TRP A 210 -12.78 -13.84 -10.56
N ARG A 211 -14.12 -13.70 -10.61
CA ARG A 211 -14.81 -12.62 -11.34
C ARG A 211 -14.36 -11.24 -10.84
N TYR A 212 -14.35 -11.06 -9.52
CA TYR A 212 -13.94 -9.81 -8.89
C TYR A 212 -12.49 -9.43 -9.23
N LEU A 213 -11.55 -10.38 -9.14
CA LEU A 213 -10.16 -10.17 -9.52
C LEU A 213 -9.99 -9.87 -11.01
N LYS A 214 -10.71 -10.59 -11.90
CA LYS A 214 -10.72 -10.30 -13.34
C LYS A 214 -11.12 -8.85 -13.60
N ASN A 215 -12.20 -8.38 -13.00
CA ASN A 215 -12.66 -7.00 -13.15
C ASN A 215 -11.65 -6.00 -12.57
N ALA A 216 -11.06 -6.31 -11.42
CA ALA A 216 -10.08 -5.45 -10.77
C ALA A 216 -8.79 -5.29 -11.59
N TYR A 217 -8.30 -6.34 -12.26
CA TYR A 217 -7.11 -6.27 -13.10
C TYR A 217 -7.30 -5.42 -14.37
N LEU A 218 -8.54 -5.04 -14.70
CA LEU A 218 -8.86 -4.07 -15.76
C LEU A 218 -8.88 -2.62 -15.26
N GLN A 219 -8.85 -2.39 -13.94
CA GLN A 219 -8.91 -1.04 -13.37
C GLN A 219 -7.51 -0.44 -13.24
N GLU A 220 -7.27 0.71 -13.88
CA GLU A 220 -5.95 1.37 -13.85
C GLU A 220 -5.56 1.83 -12.44
N ALA A 221 -6.50 2.27 -11.61
CA ALA A 221 -6.24 2.59 -10.19
C ALA A 221 -5.64 1.41 -9.41
N PHE A 222 -6.04 0.16 -9.70
CA PHE A 222 -5.44 -1.01 -9.05
C PHE A 222 -4.14 -1.40 -9.75
N LYS A 223 -4.15 -1.54 -11.08
CA LYS A 223 -3.03 -2.02 -11.87
C LYS A 223 -1.78 -1.16 -11.74
N SER A 224 -1.94 0.17 -11.79
CA SER A 224 -0.82 1.13 -11.70
C SER A 224 -0.25 1.30 -10.30
N THR A 225 -0.96 0.84 -9.26
CA THR A 225 -0.55 0.96 -7.85
C THR A 225 0.01 -0.34 -7.27
N MET A 226 -0.08 -1.46 -7.99
CA MET A 226 0.48 -2.73 -7.55
C MET A 226 2.01 -2.68 -7.40
N PRO A 227 2.57 -3.22 -6.31
CA PRO A 227 4.00 -3.52 -6.24
C PRO A 227 4.34 -4.75 -7.11
N SER A 228 5.64 -4.98 -7.33
CA SER A 228 6.09 -6.19 -8.00
C SER A 228 5.80 -7.45 -7.16
N ASP A 229 5.64 -8.60 -7.81
CA ASP A 229 5.50 -9.88 -7.11
C ASP A 229 6.72 -10.14 -6.20
N GLN A 230 7.92 -9.74 -6.64
CA GLN A 230 9.17 -9.88 -5.91
C GLN A 230 9.15 -9.07 -4.61
N ASP A 231 8.67 -7.83 -4.63
CA ASP A 231 8.50 -7.02 -3.42
C ASP A 231 7.48 -7.61 -2.47
N ILE A 232 6.37 -8.17 -2.99
CA ILE A 232 5.39 -8.87 -2.15
C ILE A 232 6.04 -10.08 -1.48
N VAL A 233 6.76 -10.92 -2.24
CA VAL A 233 7.46 -12.07 -1.66
C VAL A 233 8.46 -11.63 -0.60
N PHE A 234 9.28 -10.61 -0.89
CA PHE A 234 10.26 -10.08 0.07
C PHE A 234 9.61 -9.53 1.33
N HIS A 235 8.44 -8.87 1.23
CA HIS A 235 7.69 -8.36 2.38
C HIS A 235 7.40 -9.42 3.46
N TYR A 236 7.21 -10.68 3.06
CA TYR A 236 6.88 -11.78 3.97
C TYR A 236 8.07 -12.64 4.39
N GLU A 237 9.28 -12.39 3.90
CA GLU A 237 10.47 -13.23 4.14
C GLU A 237 10.71 -13.52 5.63
N LYS A 238 10.52 -12.50 6.48
CA LYS A 238 10.70 -12.63 7.94
C LYS A 238 9.50 -13.21 8.69
N LYS A 239 8.31 -13.24 8.06
CA LYS A 239 7.04 -13.66 8.70
C LYS A 239 6.62 -15.07 8.30
N ALA A 240 7.04 -15.53 7.13
CA ALA A 240 6.64 -16.80 6.57
C ALA A 240 7.39 -17.97 7.21
N VAL A 241 6.74 -19.13 7.26
CA VAL A 241 7.39 -20.38 7.67
C VAL A 241 8.22 -20.92 6.53
N GLY A 242 9.54 -20.81 6.70
CA GLY A 242 10.51 -21.31 5.74
C GLY A 242 10.69 -20.39 4.52
N PRO A 243 11.67 -20.69 3.68
CA PRO A 243 11.92 -19.93 2.46
C PRO A 243 10.79 -20.13 1.44
N PRO A 244 10.64 -19.23 0.44
CA PRO A 244 9.75 -19.46 -0.69
C PRO A 244 10.02 -20.82 -1.36
N ARG A 245 8.96 -21.52 -1.76
CA ARG A 245 9.05 -22.77 -2.52
C ARG A 245 9.81 -22.50 -3.82
N LYS A 246 10.90 -23.23 -4.04
CA LYS A 246 11.72 -23.10 -5.25
C LYS A 246 11.00 -23.73 -6.45
N GLY A 247 10.64 -22.91 -7.44
CA GLY A 247 10.14 -23.32 -8.75
C GLY A 247 10.81 -22.53 -9.87
N SER A 248 11.84 -23.13 -10.50
CA SER A 248 12.52 -22.72 -11.75
C SER A 248 13.01 -21.26 -11.91
N ARG A 249 13.81 -20.76 -10.96
CA ARG A 249 15.21 -20.33 -11.18
C ARG A 249 15.78 -19.75 -9.90
N SER A 250 17.06 -20.04 -9.70
CA SER A 250 17.82 -19.83 -8.47
C SER A 250 18.32 -18.38 -8.39
N ALA A 251 17.42 -17.42 -8.19
CA ALA A 251 17.82 -16.04 -7.89
C ALA A 251 17.16 -15.59 -6.59
N LYS A 252 17.87 -14.77 -5.80
CA LYS A 252 17.23 -13.98 -4.75
C LYS A 252 16.22 -13.05 -5.45
N PRO A 253 15.06 -12.73 -4.85
CA PRO A 253 14.09 -11.80 -5.45
C PRO A 253 14.71 -10.49 -5.92
N THR A 254 15.81 -10.07 -5.28
CA THR A 254 16.60 -8.87 -5.62
C THR A 254 17.31 -8.89 -6.98
N LEU A 255 17.37 -10.05 -7.66
CA LEU A 255 18.05 -10.21 -8.95
C LEU A 255 17.08 -10.60 -10.07
N GLU A 256 15.78 -10.68 -9.78
CA GLU A 256 14.74 -11.05 -10.74
C GLU A 256 14.13 -9.81 -11.40
N LYS A 257 13.71 -9.96 -12.66
CA LYS A 257 12.91 -8.93 -13.34
C LYS A 257 11.55 -8.86 -12.67
N PHE A 258 11.03 -7.65 -12.47
CA PHE A 258 9.70 -7.46 -11.90
C PHE A 258 8.61 -8.11 -12.73
N THR A 259 7.76 -8.87 -12.04
CA THR A 259 6.56 -9.52 -12.59
C THR A 259 5.33 -9.07 -11.80
N TYR A 260 4.15 -9.23 -12.43
CA TYR A 260 2.87 -8.84 -11.84
C TYR A 260 1.85 -9.95 -12.11
N THR A 261 1.50 -10.70 -11.07
CA THR A 261 0.53 -11.79 -11.14
C THR A 261 -0.88 -11.22 -11.36
N THR A 262 -1.42 -11.41 -12.57
CA THR A 262 -2.76 -10.91 -12.98
C THR A 262 -3.58 -11.97 -13.72
N ASP A 263 -3.04 -13.19 -13.85
CA ASP A 263 -3.74 -14.31 -14.46
C ASP A 263 -4.98 -14.70 -13.67
N VAL A 264 -6.02 -15.14 -14.36
CA VAL A 264 -7.25 -15.71 -13.80
C VAL A 264 -7.44 -17.08 -14.46
N PRO A 265 -7.81 -18.15 -13.73
CA PRO A 265 -7.91 -19.46 -14.34
C PRO A 265 -8.99 -19.49 -15.42
N GLU A 266 -8.65 -20.09 -16.56
CA GLU A 266 -9.50 -20.14 -17.75
C GLU A 266 -10.82 -20.88 -17.48
N GLY A 267 -11.91 -20.38 -18.06
CA GLY A 267 -13.22 -21.05 -18.04
C GLY A 267 -14.05 -20.89 -16.76
N ILE A 268 -13.48 -20.34 -15.68
CA ILE A 268 -14.18 -20.21 -14.37
C ILE A 268 -15.28 -19.15 -14.39
N VAL A 269 -15.05 -18.04 -15.11
CA VAL A 269 -15.94 -16.87 -15.11
C VAL A 269 -16.94 -16.85 -16.27
N ASN A 270 -16.94 -17.88 -17.12
CA ASN A 270 -17.79 -17.92 -18.30
C ASN A 270 -19.27 -18.03 -17.87
N GLY A 271 -20.07 -17.01 -18.20
CA GLY A 271 -21.51 -16.98 -17.92
C GLY A 271 -21.94 -16.29 -16.61
N ILE A 272 -21.02 -15.63 -15.89
CA ILE A 272 -21.32 -14.88 -14.66
C ILE A 272 -21.41 -13.35 -14.92
N ASP A 273 -20.97 -12.88 -16.09
CA ASP A 273 -21.05 -11.46 -16.50
C ASP A 273 -22.49 -11.14 -16.98
N ASN A 274 -23.40 -10.81 -16.05
CA ASN A 274 -24.78 -10.38 -16.34
C ASN A 274 -24.95 -8.85 -16.46
N THR A 275 -23.88 -8.05 -16.41
CA THR A 275 -24.00 -6.58 -16.28
C THR A 275 -23.82 -5.75 -17.55
N ASP A 276 -23.67 -6.34 -18.74
CA ASP A 276 -23.64 -5.60 -20.01
C ASP A 276 -24.84 -5.92 -20.93
N SER A 277 -26.05 -6.03 -20.36
CA SER A 277 -27.30 -5.96 -21.15
C SER A 277 -27.84 -4.52 -21.20
N GLN A 278 -27.03 -3.60 -21.71
CA GLN A 278 -27.56 -2.40 -22.37
C GLN A 278 -27.31 -2.55 -23.86
N GLN A 279 -28.41 -2.68 -24.61
CA GLN A 279 -28.41 -2.70 -26.07
C GLN A 279 -27.79 -1.39 -26.57
N VAL A 280 -26.58 -1.46 -27.13
CA VAL A 280 -26.05 -0.41 -27.97
C VAL A 280 -26.64 -0.65 -29.36
N GLU A 281 -27.61 0.17 -29.77
CA GLU A 281 -28.02 0.23 -31.17
C GLU A 281 -26.82 0.71 -32.00
N GLU A 282 -26.34 -0.13 -32.92
CA GLU A 282 -25.36 0.25 -33.94
C GLU A 282 -25.96 1.35 -34.83
N VAL A 283 -25.53 2.59 -34.61
CA VAL A 283 -25.61 3.62 -35.65
C VAL A 283 -24.33 3.53 -36.48
N GLN A 284 -24.47 3.06 -37.71
CA GLN A 284 -23.39 3.08 -38.71
C GLN A 284 -23.06 4.52 -39.06
N GLU A 285 -21.94 5.04 -38.54
CA GLU A 285 -21.32 6.27 -39.04
C GLU A 285 -20.07 5.92 -39.87
N GLN A 286 -20.08 6.43 -41.11
CA GLN A 286 -19.02 6.26 -42.10
C GLN A 286 -17.76 7.02 -41.68
N GLU A 287 -16.59 6.36 -41.77
CA GLU A 287 -15.28 6.99 -41.58
C GLU A 287 -15.01 8.11 -42.62
N PRO A 288 -14.35 9.19 -42.18
CA PRO A 288 -13.39 9.86 -43.03
C PRO A 288 -11.98 9.84 -42.41
N ALA A 289 -11.06 9.41 -43.27
CA ALA A 289 -9.62 9.71 -43.38
C ALA A 289 -8.81 10.14 -42.14
N THR A 290 -7.77 9.33 -41.93
CA THR A 290 -6.64 9.44 -41.01
C THR A 290 -5.89 10.78 -41.10
N GLU A 291 -5.78 11.51 -39.98
CA GLU A 291 -4.69 12.47 -39.73
C GLU A 291 -3.86 11.99 -38.52
N LEU A 292 -2.56 11.80 -38.76
CA LEU A 292 -1.55 11.44 -37.77
C LEU A 292 -1.39 12.58 -36.76
N HIS A 293 -1.76 12.35 -35.49
CA HIS A 293 -1.26 13.15 -34.38
C HIS A 293 -0.25 12.34 -33.56
N SER A 294 0.92 12.96 -33.42
CA SER A 294 2.16 12.47 -32.82
C SER A 294 2.03 12.06 -31.35
N GLU A 295 2.68 10.95 -31.00
CA GLU A 295 2.95 10.52 -29.62
C GLU A 295 3.69 11.60 -28.80
N PRO A 296 3.48 11.67 -27.47
CA PRO A 296 4.24 12.57 -26.61
C PRO A 296 5.70 12.12 -26.51
N VAL A 297 6.60 12.98 -26.97
CA VAL A 297 8.05 12.81 -26.87
C VAL A 297 8.50 13.05 -25.43
N PHE A 298 9.05 12.02 -24.78
CA PHE A 298 9.85 12.18 -23.56
C PHE A 298 11.19 12.84 -23.94
N VAL A 299 11.37 14.11 -23.56
CA VAL A 299 12.66 14.79 -23.67
C VAL A 299 13.44 14.54 -22.39
N ALA A 300 14.47 13.69 -22.48
CA ALA A 300 15.52 13.64 -21.47
C ALA A 300 16.41 14.88 -21.67
N GLU A 301 16.47 15.78 -20.68
CA GLU A 301 17.45 16.86 -20.69
C GLU A 301 18.87 16.26 -20.55
N PRO A 302 19.84 16.72 -21.35
CA PRO A 302 21.22 16.27 -21.22
C PRO A 302 21.81 16.83 -19.92
N TYR A 303 22.31 15.92 -19.07
CA TYR A 303 23.15 16.23 -17.92
C TYR A 303 24.29 17.16 -18.34
N THR A 304 24.31 18.37 -17.78
CA THR A 304 25.45 19.30 -17.92
C THR A 304 26.31 19.15 -16.68
N GLU A 305 27.56 18.75 -16.87
CA GLU A 305 28.58 18.59 -15.83
C GLU A 305 28.86 19.95 -15.17
N PRO A 306 28.80 20.09 -13.83
CA PRO A 306 29.05 21.37 -13.18
C PRO A 306 30.54 21.74 -13.24
N GLU A 307 30.82 22.96 -13.71
CA GLU A 307 32.15 23.59 -13.72
C GLU A 307 32.77 23.63 -12.30
N LEU A 308 33.98 23.08 -12.17
CA LEU A 308 34.82 23.20 -10.99
C LEU A 308 35.26 24.66 -10.80
N LEU A 309 34.74 25.32 -9.76
CA LEU A 309 35.27 26.60 -9.31
C LEU A 309 36.64 26.41 -8.62
N PRO A 310 37.62 27.30 -8.84
CA PRO A 310 38.95 27.18 -8.26
C PRO A 310 38.94 27.53 -6.76
N GLU A 311 39.64 26.72 -5.96
CA GLU A 311 39.89 27.00 -4.55
C GLU A 311 40.78 28.24 -4.35
N PRO A 312 40.44 29.16 -3.42
CA PRO A 312 41.38 30.16 -2.97
C PRO A 312 42.28 29.61 -1.85
N TYR A 313 43.58 29.77 -2.09
CA TYR A 313 44.69 29.47 -1.19
C TYR A 313 44.60 30.14 0.19
N SER A 314 45.20 29.42 1.14
CA SER A 314 45.43 29.68 2.57
C SER A 314 46.17 30.97 2.92
N GLU A 315 45.88 31.53 4.10
CA GLU A 315 46.89 32.22 4.93
C GLU A 315 46.90 31.71 6.38
N TYR A 316 48.13 31.58 6.87
CA TYR A 316 48.61 30.98 8.10
C TYR A 316 48.30 31.80 9.37
N PHE A 317 48.12 31.11 10.50
CA PHE A 317 48.79 31.47 11.76
C PHE A 317 49.20 30.20 12.54
N ALA A 318 50.52 30.03 12.73
CA ALA A 318 51.15 29.18 13.76
C ALA A 318 50.96 29.87 15.14
N ALA A 319 50.96 29.22 16.30
CA ALA A 319 51.91 28.30 16.94
C ALA A 319 51.20 27.70 18.19
N ASP A 320 51.58 26.66 18.94
CA ASP A 320 52.86 26.05 19.28
C ASP A 320 52.65 24.62 19.88
N SER A 321 53.48 23.67 19.46
CA SER A 321 54.31 22.76 20.26
C SER A 321 53.73 21.89 21.44
N ILE A 322 53.52 20.60 21.11
CA ILE A 322 53.71 19.28 21.81
C ILE A 322 54.86 19.31 22.90
N PRO A 323 54.99 18.40 23.92
CA PRO A 323 54.77 16.95 23.81
C PRO A 323 54.43 16.09 25.05
N GLY A 324 54.17 14.79 24.82
CA GLY A 324 54.57 13.74 25.77
C GLY A 324 53.67 12.51 25.88
N ASN A 325 54.04 11.47 25.13
CA ASN A 325 53.80 10.04 25.35
C ASN A 325 53.74 9.60 26.83
N LEU A 326 52.95 8.56 27.14
CA LEU A 326 53.36 7.41 27.98
C LEU A 326 52.29 6.31 27.91
N ASN A 327 52.77 5.10 27.64
CA ASN A 327 52.06 3.83 27.77
C ASN A 327 51.91 3.44 29.25
N ASP A 328 51.18 2.34 29.43
CA ASP A 328 51.36 1.28 30.43
C ASP A 328 50.23 1.14 31.47
N ASP A 329 49.59 -0.04 31.33
CA ASP A 329 49.29 -1.03 32.37
C ASP A 329 48.09 -0.88 33.31
N ASP A 330 47.33 -1.99 33.30
CA ASP A 330 46.70 -2.69 34.42
C ASP A 330 45.72 -1.93 35.34
N ASP A 331 44.47 -2.38 35.33
CA ASP A 331 43.86 -2.90 36.56
C ASP A 331 42.56 -3.68 36.25
N GLU A 332 42.71 -5.00 36.39
CA GLU A 332 41.68 -6.01 36.60
C GLU A 332 41.10 -5.83 38.02
N VAL A 333 39.78 -5.63 38.17
CA VAL A 333 39.13 -5.79 39.48
C VAL A 333 37.72 -6.40 39.36
N ASP A 334 37.71 -7.70 39.64
CA ASP A 334 36.73 -8.54 40.35
C ASP A 334 35.21 -8.24 40.32
N LEU A 335 34.49 -9.26 39.83
CA LEU A 335 33.08 -9.56 40.11
C LEU A 335 32.93 -10.19 41.51
N PRO A 336 31.82 -9.95 42.23
CA PRO A 336 31.33 -10.91 43.22
C PRO A 336 30.19 -11.77 42.66
N ALA A 337 30.32 -13.07 42.91
CA ALA A 337 29.43 -14.18 42.56
C ALA A 337 28.19 -14.28 43.51
N PRO A 338 27.25 -15.22 43.26
CA PRO A 338 25.85 -15.14 43.70
C PRO A 338 25.58 -15.72 45.09
N ILE A 339 24.44 -15.34 45.68
CA ILE A 339 23.93 -15.85 46.95
C ILE A 339 22.92 -16.97 46.67
N ASP A 340 23.27 -18.19 47.04
CA ASP A 340 22.39 -19.36 47.20
C ASP A 340 21.93 -19.50 48.66
N ALA A 341 20.70 -19.98 48.86
CA ALA A 341 20.27 -20.92 49.93
C ALA A 341 18.72 -20.97 50.02
N PRO A 342 18.13 -22.06 50.56
CA PRO A 342 18.41 -23.47 50.32
C PRO A 342 17.13 -24.30 50.00
N ASP A 343 17.34 -25.49 49.44
CA ASP A 343 16.38 -26.60 49.38
C ASP A 343 16.27 -27.30 50.76
N GLU A 344 15.06 -27.74 51.14
CA GLU A 344 14.87 -28.95 51.95
C GLU A 344 13.65 -29.75 51.45
N ASP A 345 13.87 -31.06 51.43
CA ASP A 345 13.18 -32.12 50.71
C ASP A 345 11.92 -32.71 51.39
N GLU A 346 11.17 -33.44 50.56
CA GLU A 346 10.45 -34.72 50.78
C GLU A 346 9.48 -34.93 51.96
N GLU A 347 8.23 -35.32 51.67
CA GLU A 347 7.79 -36.73 51.77
C GLU A 347 6.31 -36.95 51.36
N ASN A 348 6.09 -38.07 50.66
CA ASN A 348 4.82 -38.69 50.27
C ASN A 348 3.96 -39.14 51.47
N VAL A 349 2.62 -39.05 51.40
CA VAL A 349 1.70 -40.12 51.88
C VAL A 349 0.37 -40.16 51.10
N THR A 350 0.19 -41.28 50.41
CA THR A 350 -0.98 -42.09 49.97
C THR A 350 -2.45 -41.69 50.22
N ASP A 351 -3.27 -41.95 49.18
CA ASP A 351 -4.56 -42.67 49.12
C ASP A 351 -5.42 -42.81 50.40
N ASN A 352 -6.70 -42.41 50.31
CA ASN A 352 -7.80 -43.33 50.61
C ASN A 352 -9.17 -42.91 50.03
N LYS A 353 -9.89 -43.93 49.54
CA LYS A 353 -11.31 -43.92 49.15
C LYS A 353 -12.22 -43.84 50.39
N GLY A 354 -13.44 -43.33 50.21
CA GLY A 354 -14.55 -43.48 51.15
C GLY A 354 -15.85 -42.91 50.59
N GLU A 355 -16.72 -43.84 50.19
CA GLU A 355 -18.18 -43.81 49.89
C GLU A 355 -18.97 -42.48 49.88
#